data_AF-A0A7X7MZQ5-F1
#
_entry.id   AF-A0A7X7MZQ5-F1
#
_cell.length_a   1.000
_cell.length_b   1.000
_cell.length_c   1.000
_cell.angle_alpha   90.00
_cell.angle_beta   90.00
_cell.angle_gamma   90.00
#
_symmetry.space_group_name_H-M   'P 1'
#
loop_
_entity.id
_entity.type
_entity.pdbx_description
1 polymer ?
#
loop_
_entity_poly.entity_id
_entity_poly.type
_entity_poly.pdbx_seq_one_letter_code
_entity_poly.pdbx_strand_id
1 'polypeptide(L)'
;RVYTLLGDGEIAEGQVWEAAMFAGHKKLDNLVVIVDNNNLQIDGPITEVCNPYPIDEKFKAFNFHVINCSAHDFGELKAAFDEAKKTKGMPTAIITKSVKGKGVSFMENNVSWHGVAPNDEQYAIAMQDLEKVGEALCQK
;
A
#
# COMPACT_ATOMS: atom_id res chain seq x y z
N ARG A 1 -5.92 -18.33 3.63
CA ARG A 1 -6.00 -17.12 2.77
C ARG A 1 -4.56 -16.70 2.50
N VAL A 2 -4.27 -16.18 1.32
CA VAL A 2 -2.95 -15.70 0.89
C VAL A 2 -3.03 -14.18 0.82
N TYR A 3 -2.09 -13.51 1.46
CA TYR A 3 -1.97 -12.06 1.46
C TYR A 3 -0.66 -11.70 0.76
N THR A 4 -0.71 -10.71 -0.12
CA THR A 4 0.47 -10.13 -0.76
C THR A 4 0.41 -8.61 -0.68
N LEU A 5 1.56 -7.98 -0.47
CA LEU A 5 1.72 -6.54 -0.49
C LEU A 5 2.49 -6.17 -1.75
N LEU A 6 1.96 -5.22 -2.51
CA LEU A 6 2.58 -4.68 -3.71
C LEU A 6 2.77 -3.17 -3.56
N GLY A 7 3.79 -2.63 -4.21
CA GLY A 7 3.94 -1.18 -4.37
C GLY A 7 3.11 -0.62 -5.52
N ASP A 8 2.70 0.64 -5.45
CA ASP A 8 2.06 1.34 -6.58
C ASP A 8 2.98 1.56 -7.80
N GLY A 9 4.31 1.59 -7.61
CA GLY A 9 5.29 1.48 -8.70
C GLY A 9 5.44 0.06 -9.24
N GLU A 10 5.33 -0.96 -8.38
CA GLU A 10 5.45 -2.38 -8.77
C GLU A 10 4.32 -2.82 -9.69
N ILE A 11 3.08 -2.34 -9.45
CA ILE A 11 1.94 -2.68 -10.31
C ILE A 11 2.04 -2.09 -11.73
N ALA A 12 3.07 -1.30 -12.05
CA ALA A 12 3.36 -0.94 -13.43
C ALA A 12 3.87 -2.14 -14.24
N GLU A 13 4.39 -3.19 -13.58
CA GLU A 13 4.90 -4.38 -14.24
C GLU A 13 3.79 -5.24 -14.86
N GLY A 14 3.97 -5.66 -16.11
CA GLY A 14 2.98 -6.42 -16.88
C GLY A 14 2.54 -7.72 -16.19
N GLN A 15 3.49 -8.40 -15.55
CA GLN A 15 3.24 -9.67 -14.84
C GLN A 15 2.19 -9.54 -13.72
N VAL A 16 2.05 -8.36 -13.09
CA VAL A 16 1.03 -8.13 -12.07
C VAL A 16 -0.37 -8.21 -12.69
N TRP A 17 -0.54 -7.65 -13.88
CA TRP A 17 -1.82 -7.66 -14.59
C TRP A 17 -2.16 -9.03 -15.17
N GLU A 18 -1.16 -9.79 -15.64
CA GLU A 18 -1.34 -11.19 -16.03
C GLU A 18 -1.81 -12.04 -14.84
N ALA A 19 -1.17 -11.87 -13.67
CA ALA A 19 -1.55 -12.56 -12.45
C ALA A 19 -2.95 -12.14 -11.94
N ALA A 20 -3.27 -10.85 -11.98
CA ALA A 20 -4.60 -10.35 -11.62
C ALA A 20 -5.68 -10.93 -12.55
N MET A 21 -5.46 -10.91 -13.86
CA MET A 21 -6.37 -11.51 -14.84
C MET A 21 -6.65 -12.98 -14.52
N PHE A 22 -5.60 -13.76 -14.24
CA PHE A 22 -5.74 -15.16 -13.88
C PHE A 22 -6.49 -15.35 -12.55
N ALA A 23 -6.16 -14.58 -11.52
CA ALA A 23 -6.79 -14.67 -10.21
C ALA A 23 -8.30 -14.38 -10.25
N GLY A 24 -8.69 -13.36 -11.01
CA GLY A 24 -10.09 -13.04 -11.28
C GLY A 24 -10.80 -14.16 -12.03
N HIS A 25 -10.22 -14.65 -13.12
CA HIS A 25 -10.77 -15.77 -13.90
C HIS A 25 -10.96 -17.04 -13.05
N LYS A 26 -9.99 -17.35 -12.18
CA LYS A 26 -10.04 -18.51 -11.28
C LYS A 26 -10.84 -18.28 -10.00
N LYS A 27 -11.42 -17.09 -9.80
CA LYS A 27 -12.25 -16.76 -8.64
C LYS A 27 -11.53 -17.06 -7.31
N LEU A 28 -10.25 -16.69 -7.23
CA LEU A 28 -9.40 -16.99 -6.08
C LEU A 28 -9.79 -16.14 -4.85
N ASP A 29 -10.91 -16.47 -4.21
CA ASP A 29 -11.43 -15.74 -3.05
C ASP A 29 -10.58 -15.84 -1.79
N ASN A 30 -9.60 -16.73 -1.84
CA ASN A 30 -8.58 -16.86 -0.83
C ASN A 30 -7.38 -15.94 -1.07
N LEU A 31 -7.31 -15.15 -2.16
CA LEU A 31 -6.25 -14.18 -2.45
C LEU A 31 -6.68 -12.75 -2.09
N VAL A 32 -5.82 -12.06 -1.34
CA VAL A 32 -5.94 -10.63 -1.04
C VAL A 32 -4.65 -9.93 -1.46
N VAL A 33 -4.77 -9.02 -2.42
CA VAL A 33 -3.70 -8.13 -2.86
C VAL A 33 -3.85 -6.81 -2.10
N ILE A 34 -2.78 -6.33 -1.49
CA ILE A 34 -2.73 -5.03 -0.82
C ILE A 34 -1.80 -4.17 -1.66
N VAL A 35 -2.25 -2.97 -2.07
CA VAL A 35 -1.41 -2.02 -2.79
C VAL A 35 -1.06 -0.88 -1.84
N ASP A 36 0.22 -0.76 -1.49
CA ASP A 36 0.77 0.41 -0.82
C ASP A 36 0.82 1.59 -1.78
N ASN A 37 -0.23 2.41 -1.76
CA ASN A 37 -0.40 3.55 -2.64
C ASN A 37 0.14 4.83 -1.97
N ASN A 38 1.47 4.97 -1.97
CA ASN A 38 2.20 6.09 -1.40
C ASN A 38 2.54 7.20 -2.41
N ASN A 39 2.20 7.03 -3.68
CA ASN A 39 2.45 7.89 -4.85
C ASN A 39 3.91 8.03 -5.32
N LEU A 40 4.89 7.35 -4.74
CA LEU A 40 6.31 7.60 -5.02
C LEU A 40 7.08 6.31 -5.36
N GLN A 41 7.85 6.34 -6.44
CA GLN A 41 8.84 5.31 -6.78
C GLN A 41 10.26 5.88 -6.82
N ILE A 42 11.25 5.11 -7.31
CA ILE A 42 12.68 5.47 -7.30
C ILE A 42 12.91 6.86 -7.92
N ASP A 43 12.36 7.07 -9.12
CA ASP A 43 12.68 8.25 -9.94
C ASP A 43 11.69 9.41 -9.76
N GLY A 44 10.74 9.31 -8.83
CA GLY A 44 9.79 10.41 -8.57
C GLY A 44 8.35 9.96 -8.31
N PRO A 45 7.39 10.91 -8.47
CA PRO A 45 5.98 10.59 -8.43
C PRO A 45 5.59 9.55 -9.48
N ILE A 46 4.79 8.56 -9.09
CA ILE A 46 4.34 7.51 -10.02
C ILE A 46 3.59 8.09 -11.23
N THR A 47 2.90 9.21 -11.06
CA THR A 47 2.16 9.88 -12.13
C THR A 47 3.05 10.51 -13.20
N GLU A 48 4.30 10.82 -12.87
CA GLU A 48 5.28 11.41 -13.79
C GLU A 48 6.16 10.35 -14.44
N VAL A 49 6.42 9.24 -13.74
CA VAL A 49 7.28 8.15 -14.23
C VAL A 49 6.46 7.12 -15.04
N CYS A 50 5.41 6.53 -14.46
CA CYS A 50 4.49 5.61 -15.16
C CYS A 50 3.17 5.54 -14.40
N ASN A 51 2.15 6.27 -14.87
CA ASN A 51 0.93 6.49 -14.12
C ASN A 51 0.03 5.23 -14.05
N PRO A 52 -0.14 4.58 -12.87
CA PRO A 52 -0.96 3.39 -12.75
C PRO A 52 -2.44 3.70 -12.47
N TYR A 53 -2.84 4.98 -12.33
CA TYR A 53 -4.22 5.34 -12.08
C TYR A 53 -5.13 5.15 -13.31
N PRO A 54 -6.46 4.96 -13.11
CA PRO A 54 -7.11 4.60 -11.84
C PRO A 54 -6.80 3.15 -11.43
N ILE A 55 -6.19 2.95 -10.25
CA ILE A 55 -5.72 1.64 -9.78
C ILE A 55 -6.92 0.73 -9.42
N ASP A 56 -7.89 1.27 -8.72
CA ASP A 56 -9.09 0.58 -8.27
C ASP A 56 -9.92 0.06 -9.45
N GLU A 57 -10.16 0.89 -10.46
CA GLU A 57 -10.90 0.49 -11.66
C GLU A 57 -10.16 -0.58 -12.48
N LYS A 58 -8.83 -0.55 -12.52
CA LYS A 58 -8.04 -1.61 -13.18
C LYS A 58 -8.22 -2.96 -12.49
N PHE A 59 -8.16 -3.01 -11.15
CA PHE A 59 -8.43 -4.26 -10.43
C PHE A 59 -9.89 -4.72 -10.56
N LYS A 60 -10.86 -3.79 -10.51
CA LYS A 60 -12.28 -4.11 -10.76
C LYS A 60 -12.49 -4.74 -12.13
N ALA A 61 -11.81 -4.23 -13.18
CA ALA A 61 -11.88 -4.78 -14.53
C ALA A 61 -11.36 -6.24 -14.61
N PHE A 62 -10.46 -6.63 -13.70
CA PHE A 62 -10.00 -8.01 -13.54
C PHE A 62 -10.86 -8.85 -12.58
N ASN A 63 -12.09 -8.44 -12.29
CA ASN A 63 -13.04 -9.13 -11.40
C ASN A 63 -12.55 -9.27 -9.95
N PHE A 64 -11.82 -8.27 -9.44
CA PHE A 64 -11.53 -8.17 -8.01
C PHE A 64 -12.65 -7.43 -7.28
N HIS A 65 -12.91 -7.84 -6.03
CA HIS A 65 -13.55 -6.97 -5.05
C HIS A 65 -12.55 -5.91 -4.63
N VAL A 66 -12.88 -4.62 -4.72
CA VAL A 66 -11.92 -3.55 -4.45
C VAL A 66 -12.36 -2.72 -3.26
N ILE A 67 -11.43 -2.52 -2.32
CA ILE A 67 -11.62 -1.75 -1.09
C ILE A 67 -10.55 -0.66 -1.06
N ASN A 68 -10.97 0.60 -0.89
CA ASN A 68 -10.06 1.72 -0.65
C ASN A 68 -10.07 2.05 0.84
N CYS A 69 -8.90 2.23 1.45
CA CYS A 69 -8.80 2.67 2.84
C CYS A 69 -7.49 3.43 3.12
N SER A 70 -7.43 4.09 4.26
CA SER A 70 -6.20 4.67 4.80
C SER A 70 -5.28 3.58 5.36
N ALA A 71 -4.00 3.61 5.01
CA ALA A 71 -2.97 2.77 5.64
C ALA A 71 -2.67 3.18 7.10
N HIS A 72 -3.14 4.36 7.52
CA HIS A 72 -2.83 4.96 8.82
C HIS A 72 -4.03 4.98 9.77
N ASP A 73 -5.14 4.37 9.37
CA ASP A 73 -6.31 4.14 10.22
C ASP A 73 -6.51 2.64 10.45
N PHE A 74 -6.21 2.19 11.67
CA PHE A 74 -6.32 0.77 12.04
C PHE A 74 -7.77 0.27 12.05
N GLY A 75 -8.75 1.16 12.25
CA GLY A 75 -10.16 0.85 12.16
C GLY A 75 -10.57 0.55 10.72
N GLU A 76 -10.16 1.41 9.78
CA GLU A 76 -10.39 1.18 8.35
C GLU A 76 -9.66 -0.05 7.83
N LEU A 77 -8.40 -0.26 8.21
CA LEU A 77 -7.66 -1.48 7.86
C LEU A 77 -8.38 -2.73 8.38
N LYS A 78 -8.79 -2.72 9.66
CA LYS A 78 -9.53 -3.85 10.24
C LYS A 78 -10.83 -4.11 9.47
N ALA A 79 -11.59 -3.05 9.14
CA ALA A 79 -12.82 -3.17 8.36
C ALA A 79 -12.55 -3.76 6.98
N ALA A 80 -11.53 -3.27 6.27
CA ALA A 80 -11.13 -3.76 4.95
C ALA A 80 -10.74 -5.25 4.98
N PHE A 81 -9.94 -5.67 5.96
CA PHE A 81 -9.56 -7.07 6.11
C PHE A 81 -10.74 -7.97 6.53
N ASP A 82 -11.66 -7.48 7.35
CA ASP A 82 -12.85 -8.23 7.74
C ASP A 82 -13.86 -8.35 6.59
N GLU A 83 -13.95 -7.35 5.72
CA GLU A 83 -14.71 -7.39 4.47
C GLU A 83 -14.10 -8.37 3.48
N ALA A 84 -12.79 -8.28 3.21
CA ALA A 84 -12.06 -9.23 2.35
C ALA A 84 -12.23 -10.69 2.81
N LYS A 85 -12.33 -10.92 4.14
CA LYS A 85 -12.62 -12.27 4.67
C LYS A 85 -14.03 -12.77 4.30
N LYS A 86 -15.00 -11.88 4.22
CA LYS A 86 -16.40 -12.21 3.90
C LYS A 86 -16.65 -12.30 2.39
N THR A 87 -15.83 -11.66 1.57
CA THR A 87 -15.89 -11.78 0.10
C THR A 87 -15.62 -13.21 -0.35
N LYS A 88 -16.46 -13.70 -1.28
CA LYS A 88 -16.46 -15.06 -1.84
C LYS A 88 -16.60 -15.03 -3.35
N GLY A 89 -16.02 -16.02 -4.02
CA GLY A 89 -16.11 -16.18 -5.47
C GLY A 89 -15.30 -15.16 -6.30
N MET A 90 -14.46 -14.34 -5.67
CA MET A 90 -13.52 -13.43 -6.34
C MET A 90 -12.38 -13.01 -5.39
N PRO A 91 -11.18 -12.73 -5.91
CA PRO A 91 -10.09 -12.16 -5.13
C PRO A 91 -10.43 -10.74 -4.66
N THR A 92 -9.69 -10.24 -3.66
CA THR A 92 -9.85 -8.86 -3.15
C THR A 92 -8.59 -8.04 -3.36
N ALA A 93 -8.73 -6.78 -3.78
CA ALA A 93 -7.66 -5.78 -3.80
C ALA A 93 -7.98 -4.70 -2.76
N ILE A 94 -7.08 -4.49 -1.81
CA ILE A 94 -7.16 -3.42 -0.82
C ILE A 94 -6.15 -2.35 -1.24
N ILE A 95 -6.64 -1.22 -1.73
CA ILE A 95 -5.79 -0.10 -2.14
C ILE A 95 -5.64 0.81 -0.93
N THR A 96 -4.48 0.74 -0.27
CA THR A 96 -4.21 1.48 0.95
C THR A 96 -3.52 2.78 0.62
N LYS A 97 -4.17 3.92 0.89
CA LYS A 97 -3.53 5.23 0.76
C LYS A 97 -2.58 5.43 1.93
N SER A 98 -1.29 5.60 1.64
CA SER A 98 -0.25 5.73 2.66
C SER A 98 0.64 6.95 2.41
N VAL A 99 1.62 7.12 3.29
CA VAL A 99 2.64 8.17 3.26
C VAL A 99 3.97 7.44 3.33
N LYS A 100 4.79 7.57 2.29
CA LYS A 100 6.13 6.97 2.29
C LYS A 100 6.97 7.62 3.37
N GLY A 101 7.64 6.84 4.22
CA GLY A 101 8.41 7.35 5.36
C GLY A 101 7.56 7.84 6.53
N LYS A 102 6.29 7.42 6.64
CA LYS A 102 5.37 7.83 7.71
C LYS A 102 6.03 7.76 9.10
N GLY A 103 5.92 8.85 9.85
CA GLY A 103 6.38 8.95 11.24
C GLY A 103 7.81 9.46 11.41
N VAL A 104 8.57 9.66 10.33
CA VAL A 104 9.90 10.28 10.37
C VAL A 104 9.88 11.57 9.55
N SER A 105 10.07 12.70 10.22
CA SER A 105 9.76 14.03 9.68
C SER A 105 10.47 14.36 8.36
N PHE A 106 11.73 13.96 8.20
CA PHE A 106 12.53 14.23 7.00
C PHE A 106 12.36 13.17 5.89
N MET A 107 11.71 12.04 6.19
CA MET A 107 11.46 10.95 5.23
C MET A 107 10.06 11.03 4.62
N GLU A 108 9.08 11.65 5.30
CA GLU A 108 7.70 11.71 4.81
C GLU A 108 7.61 12.35 3.40
N ASN A 109 6.99 11.62 2.47
CA ASN A 109 6.77 12.02 1.08
C ASN A 109 8.05 12.45 0.33
N ASN A 110 9.20 11.86 0.69
CA ASN A 110 10.48 12.21 0.09
C ASN A 110 11.07 11.03 -0.70
N VAL A 111 11.23 11.24 -2.01
CA VAL A 111 11.75 10.24 -2.97
C VAL A 111 13.18 9.82 -2.64
N SER A 112 14.02 10.74 -2.13
CA SER A 112 15.43 10.44 -1.84
C SER A 112 15.60 9.36 -0.76
N TRP A 113 14.56 9.11 0.04
CA TRP A 113 14.55 8.09 1.10
C TRP A 113 14.00 6.74 0.66
N HIS A 114 13.78 6.53 -0.64
CA HIS A 114 13.26 5.24 -1.12
C HIS A 114 14.21 4.05 -0.87
N GLY A 115 15.53 4.27 -0.98
CA GLY A 115 16.53 3.22 -0.81
C GLY A 115 17.83 3.68 -0.13
N VAL A 116 17.82 4.86 0.48
CA VAL A 116 18.99 5.43 1.16
C VAL A 116 18.93 5.11 2.65
N ALA A 117 20.01 4.56 3.19
CA ALA A 117 20.13 4.34 4.63
C ALA A 117 20.40 5.67 5.36
N PRO A 118 19.75 5.94 6.50
CA PRO A 118 20.06 7.11 7.33
C PRO A 118 21.46 6.96 7.95
N ASN A 119 22.16 8.08 8.12
CA ASN A 119 23.37 8.14 8.94
C ASN A 119 23.02 8.20 10.45
N ASP A 120 24.03 8.20 11.32
CA ASP A 120 23.83 8.17 12.78
C ASP A 120 23.03 9.38 13.31
N GLU A 121 23.25 10.57 12.76
CA GLU A 121 22.52 11.78 13.16
C GLU A 121 21.05 11.70 12.72
N GLN A 122 20.79 11.28 11.49
CA GLN A 122 19.45 11.10 10.93
C GLN A 122 18.69 9.97 11.65
N TYR A 123 19.39 8.90 12.04
CA TYR A 123 18.82 7.83 12.85
C TYR A 123 18.34 8.36 14.21
N ALA A 124 19.18 9.15 14.91
CA ALA A 124 18.80 9.72 16.20
C ALA A 124 17.55 10.62 16.09
N ILE A 125 17.45 11.43 15.04
CA ILE A 125 16.26 12.25 14.76
C ILE A 125 15.04 11.36 14.48
N ALA A 126 15.19 10.33 13.63
CA ALA A 126 14.10 9.43 13.28
C ALA A 126 13.54 8.70 14.51
N MET A 127 14.40 8.25 15.42
CA MET A 127 13.97 7.61 16.66
C MET A 127 13.21 8.58 17.59
N GLN A 128 13.66 9.83 17.71
CA GLN A 128 12.93 10.86 18.48
C GLN A 128 11.56 11.16 17.88
N ASP A 129 11.44 11.19 16.55
CA ASP A 129 10.15 11.37 15.89
C ASP A 129 9.21 10.18 16.16
N LEU A 130 9.71 8.95 16.06
CA LEU A 130 8.94 7.74 16.34
C LEU A 130 8.51 7.62 17.81
N GLU A 131 9.35 8.03 18.76
CA GLU A 131 8.99 8.08 20.18
C GLU A 131 7.81 9.02 20.42
N LYS A 132 7.84 10.24 19.86
CA LYS A 132 6.72 11.20 19.96
C LYS A 132 5.43 10.65 19.35
N VAL A 133 5.53 9.96 18.21
CA VAL A 133 4.38 9.29 17.58
C VAL A 133 3.83 8.20 18.50
N GLY A 134 4.70 7.38 19.09
CA GLY A 134 4.33 6.33 20.03
C GLY A 134 3.64 6.86 21.28
N GLU A 135 4.17 7.92 21.90
CA GLU A 135 3.57 8.57 23.06
C GLU A 135 2.16 9.09 22.76
N ALA A 136 1.96 9.73 21.60
CA ALA A 136 0.66 10.23 21.18
C ALA A 136 -0.38 9.12 20.96
N LEU A 137 0.05 7.91 20.60
CA LEU A 137 -0.82 6.74 20.44
C LEU A 137 -1.17 6.09 21.78
N CYS A 138 -0.23 6.03 22.73
CA CYS A 138 -0.43 5.45 24.07
C CYS A 138 -1.18 6.37 25.04
N GLN A 139 -1.31 7.66 24.71
CA GLN A 139 -2.07 8.63 25.51
C GLN A 139 -3.59 8.65 25.21
N LYS A 140 -4.07 7.73 24.36
CA LYS A 140 -5.50 7.48 24.12
C LYS A 140 -5.98 6.24 24.88
#